data_AF-A0A257MTB5-F1
#
_entry.id   AF-A0A257MTB5-F1
#
_cell.length_a   1.000
_cell.length_b   1.000
_cell.length_c   1.000
_cell.angle_alpha   90.00
_cell.angle_beta   90.00
_cell.angle_gamma   90.00
#
_symmetry.space_group_name_H-M   'P 1'
#
loop_
_entity.id
_entity.type
_entity.pdbx_description
1 polymer ?
#
loop_
_entity_poly.entity_id
_entity_poly.type
_entity_poly.pdbx_seq_one_letter_code
_entity_poly.pdbx_strand_id
1 'polypeptide(L)'
;MFSRFKEKLSGFKEALSSKIAEKVTQAEKIAEKVNGRPDELISGDEKAVNGIPAKAISPPEEKSIEVKRSSPSSPSDSPSASPESPLAQEKADANNKPKSRFSFLEKAKSLIFEQEVILEEKDLEEPMWALEMALMESDVALPVAEEIVRVVKSDLVGKKKKIGADTGAIAEQSLRNALISLLSRNHLDFDEYVKAKEKPVKILFVGVNGTGKTTSIAKVAKYLMNQNYSVVLAAGDTFRAGAIEQLEVHGNALGLKVVKHKTGGDPAAVIFDAVEYAKAHNKDVVLADTAGRLHTNINLMDQMRKIVRVTKPDLLIFVDEAIAGNDAVERARLFNESVPIGGSILTKTDADAKGGSAISIAYITGKPVLFLGVGQTYPDLVKFEPQWLVDRLMGEAEA
;
A
#
# COMPACT_ATOMS: atom_id res chain seq x y z
N MET A 1 -2.84 -19.54 -8.97
CA MET A 1 -2.90 -18.37 -8.07
C MET A 1 -2.41 -17.13 -8.82
N PHE A 2 -2.98 -15.95 -8.58
CA PHE A 2 -2.48 -14.61 -9.01
C PHE A 2 -2.16 -14.31 -10.50
N SER A 3 -2.41 -15.22 -11.45
CA SER A 3 -1.98 -15.08 -12.85
C SER A 3 -2.53 -13.85 -13.60
N ARG A 4 -3.68 -13.29 -13.20
CA ARG A 4 -4.27 -12.10 -13.84
C ARG A 4 -3.51 -10.81 -13.54
N PHE A 5 -2.78 -10.73 -12.43
CA PHE A 5 -2.02 -9.53 -12.07
C PHE A 5 -0.94 -9.22 -13.12
N LYS A 6 -0.17 -10.26 -13.50
CA LYS A 6 0.87 -10.18 -14.55
C LYS A 6 0.32 -9.77 -15.91
N GLU A 7 -0.88 -10.26 -16.27
CA GLU A 7 -1.59 -9.87 -17.50
C GLU A 7 -1.91 -8.37 -17.50
N LYS A 8 -2.48 -7.86 -16.39
CA LYS A 8 -2.83 -6.43 -16.26
C LYS A 8 -1.63 -5.49 -16.20
N LEU A 9 -0.46 -5.96 -15.77
CA LEU A 9 0.77 -5.17 -15.78
C LEU A 9 1.40 -4.97 -17.18
N SER A 10 0.94 -5.63 -18.24
CA SER A 10 1.54 -5.44 -19.58
C SER A 10 1.38 -3.99 -20.06
N GLY A 11 0.19 -3.41 -19.92
CA GLY A 11 -0.11 -2.03 -20.32
C GLY A 11 0.77 -0.98 -19.61
N PHE A 12 1.17 -1.21 -18.36
CA PHE A 12 2.13 -0.34 -17.66
C PHE A 12 3.53 -0.39 -18.31
N LYS A 13 4.03 -1.60 -18.62
CA LYS A 13 5.33 -1.78 -19.29
C LYS A 13 5.31 -1.20 -20.71
N GLU A 14 4.23 -1.44 -21.45
CA GLU A 14 4.02 -0.95 -22.82
C GLU A 14 3.95 0.57 -22.87
N ALA A 15 3.16 1.21 -21.99
CA ALA A 15 3.05 2.66 -21.90
C ALA A 15 4.39 3.33 -21.58
N LEU A 16 5.16 2.78 -20.62
CA LEU A 16 6.47 3.33 -20.27
C LEU A 16 7.48 3.17 -21.40
N SER A 17 7.49 2.01 -22.06
CA SER A 17 8.36 1.73 -23.22
C SER A 17 8.04 2.68 -24.38
N SER A 18 6.76 2.92 -24.64
CA SER A 18 6.27 3.86 -25.66
C SER A 18 6.74 5.29 -25.37
N LYS A 19 6.52 5.81 -24.15
CA LYS A 19 6.95 7.15 -23.74
C LYS A 19 8.46 7.37 -23.86
N ILE A 20 9.25 6.33 -23.60
CA ILE A 20 10.71 6.39 -23.75
C ILE A 20 11.11 6.39 -25.24
N ALA A 21 10.46 5.60 -26.08
CA ALA A 21 10.68 5.64 -27.54
C ALA A 21 10.28 7.00 -28.14
N GLU A 22 9.14 7.57 -27.75
CA GLU A 22 8.72 8.92 -28.13
C GLU A 22 9.79 9.97 -27.78
N LYS A 23 10.40 9.88 -26.59
CA LYS A 23 11.49 10.76 -26.16
C LYS A 23 12.77 10.61 -26.98
N VAL A 24 13.15 9.38 -27.35
CA VAL A 24 14.32 9.14 -28.20
C VAL A 24 14.12 9.74 -29.59
N THR A 25 12.98 9.46 -30.23
CA THR A 25 12.67 10.00 -31.57
C THR A 25 12.50 11.53 -31.58
N GLN A 26 12.07 12.14 -30.46
CA GLN A 26 12.12 13.60 -30.32
C GLN A 26 13.55 14.14 -30.22
N ALA A 27 14.43 13.44 -29.49
CA ALA A 27 15.84 13.82 -29.36
C ALA A 27 16.59 13.74 -30.69
N GLU A 28 16.39 12.65 -31.45
CA GLU A 28 16.95 12.44 -32.79
C GLU A 28 16.52 13.57 -33.75
N LYS A 29 15.22 13.89 -33.81
CA LYS A 29 14.69 14.98 -34.63
C LYS A 29 15.19 16.38 -34.23
N ILE A 30 15.63 16.56 -32.98
CA ILE A 30 16.31 17.78 -32.54
C ILE A 30 17.79 17.75 -32.97
N ALA A 31 18.47 16.60 -32.83
CA ALA A 31 19.85 16.41 -33.27
C ALA A 31 20.01 16.65 -34.79
N GLU A 32 19.13 16.10 -35.63
CA GLU A 32 19.12 16.35 -37.08
C GLU A 32 18.94 17.84 -37.40
N LYS A 33 18.01 18.52 -36.72
CA LYS A 33 17.76 19.96 -36.91
C LYS A 33 18.91 20.85 -36.45
N VAL A 34 19.74 20.39 -35.51
CA VAL A 34 20.97 21.08 -35.08
C VAL A 34 22.13 20.77 -36.04
N ASN A 35 22.29 19.52 -36.47
CA ASN A 35 23.31 19.12 -37.46
C ASN A 35 23.04 19.67 -38.88
N GLY A 36 21.85 20.21 -39.14
CA GLY A 36 21.51 20.96 -40.36
C GLY A 36 22.31 22.27 -40.58
N ARG A 37 23.28 22.60 -39.71
CA ARG A 37 24.28 23.66 -39.89
C ARG A 37 25.67 23.16 -39.45
N PRO A 38 26.50 22.61 -40.37
CA PRO A 38 27.80 22.03 -39.99
C PRO A 38 28.85 23.04 -39.50
N ASP A 39 28.81 24.28 -39.98
CA ASP A 39 29.93 25.24 -39.87
C ASP A 39 29.66 26.41 -38.89
N GLU A 40 29.50 26.15 -37.59
CA GLU A 40 29.62 27.23 -36.56
C GLU A 40 29.91 26.74 -35.12
N LEU A 41 30.69 25.65 -34.95
CA LEU A 41 31.00 25.08 -33.62
C LEU A 41 32.47 24.72 -33.33
N ILE A 42 33.43 25.20 -34.13
CA ILE A 42 34.88 25.09 -33.84
C ILE A 42 35.63 26.41 -34.10
N SER A 43 35.31 27.43 -33.31
CA SER A 43 36.27 28.46 -32.87
C SER A 43 35.64 29.24 -31.72
N GLY A 44 36.45 29.68 -30.77
CA GLY A 44 36.02 30.63 -29.74
C GLY A 44 36.79 31.92 -29.93
N ASP A 45 36.09 33.06 -29.88
CA ASP A 45 36.71 34.33 -29.55
C ASP A 45 35.68 35.34 -29.03
N GLU A 46 36.13 36.28 -28.20
CA GLU A 46 35.29 37.38 -27.71
C GLU A 46 35.44 38.61 -28.63
N LYS A 47 34.33 39.12 -29.21
CA LYS A 47 33.89 40.55 -29.17
C LYS A 47 32.97 40.97 -30.33
N ALA A 48 32.10 41.93 -29.99
CA ALA A 48 31.39 42.85 -30.92
C ALA A 48 30.35 42.17 -31.87
N VAL A 49 29.43 42.87 -32.55
CA VAL A 49 29.26 44.33 -32.80
C VAL A 49 27.79 44.75 -32.52
N ASN A 50 27.58 45.98 -32.04
CA ASN A 50 26.25 46.61 -31.96
C ASN A 50 25.79 47.12 -33.35
N GLY A 51 24.53 46.89 -33.76
CA GLY A 51 23.98 47.66 -34.88
C GLY A 51 22.55 47.38 -35.36
N ILE A 52 21.64 48.35 -35.12
CA ILE A 52 20.72 48.97 -36.11
C ILE A 52 19.62 48.06 -36.76
N PRO A 53 18.35 48.52 -36.93
CA PRO A 53 17.58 49.57 -36.25
C PRO A 53 16.21 49.10 -35.71
N ALA A 54 15.53 49.96 -34.94
CA ALA A 54 14.09 49.84 -34.74
C ALA A 54 13.31 50.35 -35.98
N LYS A 55 12.14 49.77 -36.27
CA LYS A 55 11.15 50.36 -37.19
C LYS A 55 9.74 50.07 -36.69
N ALA A 56 8.92 51.12 -36.53
CA ALA A 56 7.61 51.04 -35.89
C ALA A 56 6.47 50.79 -36.88
N ILE A 57 5.44 50.07 -36.42
CA ILE A 57 4.07 50.09 -36.95
C ILE A 57 3.13 50.12 -35.73
N SER A 58 2.10 50.97 -35.79
CA SER A 58 1.11 51.21 -34.72
C SER A 58 -0.18 50.37 -34.91
N PRO A 59 -1.03 50.22 -33.88
CA PRO A 59 -2.12 49.23 -33.86
C PRO A 59 -3.50 49.79 -34.24
N PRO A 60 -4.50 48.91 -34.47
CA PRO A 60 -5.90 49.09 -34.08
C PRO A 60 -6.11 48.52 -32.65
N GLU A 61 -6.63 49.29 -31.69
CA GLU A 61 -8.08 49.49 -31.43
C GLU A 61 -8.84 48.24 -30.98
N GLU A 62 -9.25 48.21 -29.71
CA GLU A 62 -10.40 47.44 -29.24
C GLU A 62 -11.21 48.27 -28.22
N LYS A 63 -12.51 47.99 -28.07
CA LYS A 63 -13.51 48.98 -27.63
C LYS A 63 -13.87 48.91 -26.15
N SER A 64 -14.18 50.08 -25.60
CA SER A 64 -14.73 50.27 -24.26
C SER A 64 -16.14 49.71 -24.09
N ILE A 65 -16.39 49.09 -22.94
CA ILE A 65 -17.71 49.03 -22.29
C ILE A 65 -17.52 49.38 -20.82
N GLU A 66 -18.35 50.28 -20.29
CA GLU A 66 -18.31 50.78 -18.91
C GLU A 66 -19.59 50.37 -18.17
N VAL A 67 -19.46 49.85 -16.94
CA VAL A 67 -20.58 49.68 -16.00
C VAL A 67 -20.16 50.16 -14.60
N LYS A 68 -21.12 50.67 -13.83
CA LYS A 68 -20.89 51.65 -12.75
C LYS A 68 -20.68 51.06 -11.34
N ARG A 69 -20.08 51.91 -10.49
CA ARG A 69 -19.86 51.76 -9.05
C ARG A 69 -21.15 51.56 -8.25
N SER A 70 -21.03 50.96 -7.07
CA SER A 70 -21.67 51.47 -5.83
C SER A 70 -20.89 51.06 -4.56
N SER A 71 -20.87 51.98 -3.59
CA SER A 71 -20.46 51.79 -2.18
C SER A 71 -21.12 52.91 -1.35
N PRO A 72 -21.37 52.68 -0.04
CA PRO A 72 -20.41 53.00 1.03
C PRO A 72 -20.13 51.72 1.90
N SER A 73 -19.74 51.67 3.18
CA SER A 73 -19.70 52.63 4.31
C SER A 73 -18.59 52.33 5.34
N SER A 74 -18.44 53.22 6.32
CA SER A 74 -17.59 53.15 7.52
C SER A 74 -18.28 53.99 8.64
N PRO A 75 -17.67 54.47 9.76
CA PRO A 75 -16.29 54.38 10.31
C PRO A 75 -16.10 53.05 11.10
N SER A 76 -15.28 52.84 12.16
CA SER A 76 -14.31 53.62 12.99
C SER A 76 -13.27 52.63 13.62
N ASP A 77 -12.20 53.00 14.35
CA ASP A 77 -11.61 54.30 14.74
C ASP A 77 -10.05 54.19 14.83
N SER A 78 -9.36 55.00 15.65
CA SER A 78 -7.89 55.09 15.81
C SER A 78 -7.53 55.66 17.23
N PRO A 79 -6.32 56.21 17.59
CA PRO A 79 -5.02 56.31 16.90
C PRO A 79 -3.75 56.06 17.80
N SER A 80 -2.57 56.47 17.29
CA SER A 80 -1.33 56.90 18.00
C SER A 80 -0.11 55.95 17.94
N ALA A 81 1.14 56.37 17.71
CA ALA A 81 1.71 57.55 17.01
C ALA A 81 3.23 57.31 16.71
N SER A 82 3.79 58.00 15.70
CA SER A 82 5.23 58.03 15.34
C SER A 82 5.99 59.15 16.10
N PRO A 83 7.34 59.30 16.06
CA PRO A 83 8.21 59.44 14.85
C PRO A 83 9.50 58.54 14.94
N GLU A 84 10.59 58.65 14.15
CA GLU A 84 11.05 59.61 13.13
C GLU A 84 12.00 58.93 12.09
N SER A 85 12.53 59.67 11.09
CA SER A 85 13.50 59.18 10.07
C SER A 85 14.47 60.30 9.66
N PRO A 86 15.60 60.05 8.94
CA PRO A 86 15.54 60.07 7.45
C PRO A 86 16.61 59.25 6.68
N LEU A 87 16.62 59.40 5.34
CA LEU A 87 17.60 58.98 4.30
C LEU A 87 17.48 57.50 3.84
N ALA A 88 16.91 57.18 2.67
CA ALA A 88 17.37 57.38 1.27
C ALA A 88 18.44 56.36 0.81
N GLN A 89 18.38 55.66 -0.33
CA GLN A 89 17.42 55.59 -1.48
C GLN A 89 17.69 54.28 -2.29
N GLU A 90 16.96 53.79 -3.31
CA GLU A 90 15.70 54.19 -4.02
C GLU A 90 14.84 52.93 -4.36
N LYS A 91 14.92 52.34 -5.57
CA LYS A 91 13.95 51.33 -6.10
C LYS A 91 14.51 50.39 -7.19
N ALA A 92 13.69 49.38 -7.50
CA ALA A 92 13.46 48.73 -8.81
C ALA A 92 14.10 47.33 -9.11
N ASP A 93 13.27 46.32 -8.86
CA ASP A 93 12.79 45.32 -9.83
C ASP A 93 13.64 44.19 -10.48
N ALA A 94 12.94 43.05 -10.60
CA ALA A 94 12.98 42.03 -11.65
C ALA A 94 14.33 41.63 -12.28
N ASN A 95 14.89 40.49 -11.84
CA ASN A 95 15.95 39.77 -12.56
C ASN A 95 15.54 38.32 -12.90
N ASN A 96 14.62 38.16 -13.84
CA ASN A 96 14.13 36.87 -14.32
C ASN A 96 15.16 36.20 -15.27
N LYS A 97 16.06 35.38 -14.72
CA LYS A 97 17.14 34.73 -15.50
C LYS A 97 16.70 33.44 -16.22
N PRO A 98 17.11 33.22 -17.50
CA PRO A 98 16.59 32.16 -18.34
C PRO A 98 17.21 30.77 -18.06
N LYS A 99 16.76 30.08 -17.00
CA LYS A 99 17.21 28.71 -16.66
C LYS A 99 16.89 27.63 -17.72
N SER A 100 15.97 27.90 -18.64
CA SER A 100 15.46 26.93 -19.62
C SER A 100 16.55 26.34 -20.55
N ARG A 101 17.28 27.19 -21.29
CA ARG A 101 18.11 26.74 -22.43
C ARG A 101 19.27 25.80 -22.04
N PHE A 102 19.83 25.93 -20.84
CA PHE A 102 20.93 25.07 -20.38
C PHE A 102 20.48 23.62 -20.16
N SER A 103 19.34 23.41 -19.48
CA SER A 103 18.84 22.07 -19.19
C SER A 103 18.46 21.28 -20.46
N PHE A 104 17.98 21.96 -21.52
CA PHE A 104 17.74 21.31 -22.81
C PHE A 104 19.03 20.87 -23.51
N LEU A 105 20.12 21.65 -23.40
CA LEU A 105 21.43 21.28 -23.96
C LEU A 105 22.09 20.12 -23.19
N GLU A 106 21.97 20.08 -21.87
CA GLU A 106 22.45 18.96 -21.05
C GLU A 106 21.69 17.67 -21.35
N LYS A 107 20.35 17.73 -21.43
CA LYS A 107 19.51 16.58 -21.83
C LYS A 107 19.82 16.11 -23.26
N ALA A 108 19.99 17.03 -24.21
CA ALA A 108 20.40 16.68 -25.56
C ALA A 108 21.77 15.97 -25.57
N LYS A 109 22.74 16.43 -24.76
CA LYS A 109 24.03 15.75 -24.61
C LYS A 109 23.90 14.35 -24.00
N SER A 110 23.10 14.15 -22.94
CA SER A 110 22.91 12.79 -22.38
C SER A 110 22.28 11.85 -23.40
N LEU A 111 21.24 12.31 -24.11
CA LEU A 111 20.53 11.53 -25.12
C LEU A 111 21.40 11.16 -26.33
N ILE A 112 22.30 12.06 -26.78
CA ILE A 112 23.11 11.87 -27.99
C ILE A 112 24.47 11.20 -27.71
N PHE A 113 25.15 11.55 -26.60
CA PHE A 113 26.50 11.05 -26.28
C PHE A 113 26.51 9.92 -25.23
N GLU A 114 25.71 10.03 -24.17
CA GLU A 114 25.64 8.99 -23.12
C GLU A 114 24.64 7.88 -23.49
N GLN A 115 23.80 8.11 -24.51
CA GLN A 115 22.57 7.37 -24.80
C GLN A 115 21.65 7.26 -23.58
N GLU A 116 21.52 8.32 -22.78
CA GLU A 116 20.73 8.30 -21.53
C GLU A 116 19.51 9.23 -21.56
N VAL A 117 18.33 8.61 -21.43
CA VAL A 117 17.01 9.24 -21.24
C VAL A 117 16.81 9.55 -19.75
N ILE A 118 16.32 10.75 -19.45
CA ILE A 118 15.86 11.11 -18.10
C ILE A 118 14.34 11.07 -18.09
N LEU A 119 13.76 10.35 -17.13
CA LEU A 119 12.32 10.31 -16.88
C LEU A 119 11.87 11.56 -16.12
N GLU A 120 10.92 12.31 -16.70
CA GLU A 120 10.23 13.46 -16.11
C GLU A 120 8.82 13.04 -15.67
N GLU A 121 8.21 13.78 -14.75
CA GLU A 121 6.89 13.42 -14.20
C GLU A 121 5.81 13.23 -15.27
N LYS A 122 5.83 14.06 -16.31
CA LYS A 122 4.90 14.01 -17.46
C LYS A 122 5.00 12.72 -18.27
N ASP A 123 6.20 12.12 -18.34
CA ASP A 123 6.42 10.89 -19.13
C ASP A 123 5.84 9.67 -18.39
N LEU A 124 5.56 9.83 -17.09
CA LEU A 124 5.06 8.79 -16.20
C LEU A 124 3.56 8.90 -15.95
N GLU A 125 2.86 9.98 -16.34
CA GLU A 125 1.42 10.15 -16.07
C GLU A 125 0.57 9.01 -16.64
N GLU A 126 0.70 8.72 -17.93
CA GLU A 126 0.00 7.63 -18.62
C GLU A 126 0.43 6.23 -18.09
N PRO A 127 1.73 5.90 -17.94
CA PRO A 127 2.16 4.66 -17.28
C PRO A 127 1.65 4.48 -15.84
N MET A 128 1.61 5.55 -15.04
CA MET A 128 1.13 5.50 -13.64
C MET A 128 -0.38 5.30 -13.56
N TRP A 129 -1.16 5.92 -14.45
CA TRP A 129 -2.59 5.64 -14.58
C TRP A 129 -2.86 4.19 -15.00
N ALA A 130 -2.10 3.66 -15.97
CA ALA A 130 -2.21 2.26 -16.38
C ALA A 130 -1.89 1.29 -15.22
N LEU A 131 -0.86 1.60 -14.41
CA LEU A 131 -0.53 0.86 -13.20
C LEU A 131 -1.63 0.93 -12.14
N GLU A 132 -2.19 2.11 -11.90
CA GLU A 132 -3.29 2.32 -10.94
C GLU A 132 -4.51 1.46 -11.29
N MET A 133 -4.95 1.49 -12.55
CA MET A 133 -6.07 0.68 -13.02
C MET A 133 -5.77 -0.83 -12.90
N ALA A 134 -4.56 -1.28 -13.26
CA ALA A 134 -4.15 -2.68 -13.15
C ALA A 134 -4.15 -3.19 -11.69
N LEU A 135 -3.75 -2.34 -10.74
CA LEU A 135 -3.85 -2.62 -9.30
C LEU A 135 -5.31 -2.73 -8.86
N MET A 136 -6.15 -1.76 -9.22
CA MET A 136 -7.58 -1.73 -8.85
C MET A 136 -8.38 -2.91 -9.43
N GLU A 137 -8.17 -3.27 -10.69
CA GLU A 137 -8.78 -4.47 -11.30
C GLU A 137 -8.37 -5.77 -10.58
N SER A 138 -7.21 -5.76 -9.92
CA SER A 138 -6.68 -6.86 -9.11
C SER A 138 -7.12 -6.82 -7.63
N ASP A 139 -8.21 -6.10 -7.33
CA ASP A 139 -8.76 -5.91 -5.98
C ASP A 139 -7.77 -5.31 -4.96
N VAL A 140 -6.83 -4.49 -5.45
CA VAL A 140 -6.11 -3.54 -4.60
C VAL A 140 -7.03 -2.34 -4.32
N ALA A 141 -7.21 -1.98 -3.05
CA ALA A 141 -8.05 -0.84 -2.68
C ALA A 141 -7.41 0.49 -3.15
N LEU A 142 -8.23 1.44 -3.61
CA LEU A 142 -7.75 2.71 -4.19
C LEU A 142 -6.66 3.42 -3.35
N PRO A 143 -6.79 3.64 -2.03
CA PRO A 143 -5.74 4.30 -1.22
C PRO A 143 -4.41 3.53 -1.11
N VAL A 144 -4.41 2.24 -1.49
CA VAL A 144 -3.25 1.36 -1.55
C VAL A 144 -2.62 1.46 -2.95
N ALA A 145 -3.45 1.50 -4.00
CA ALA A 145 -3.01 1.70 -5.37
C ALA A 145 -2.36 3.08 -5.55
N GLU A 146 -3.00 4.15 -5.04
CA GLU A 146 -2.46 5.52 -4.99
C GLU A 146 -1.07 5.56 -4.31
N GLU A 147 -0.89 4.89 -3.17
CA GLU A 147 0.40 4.81 -2.47
C GLU A 147 1.46 4.05 -3.27
N ILE A 148 1.11 2.91 -3.88
CA ILE A 148 2.04 2.13 -4.70
C ILE A 148 2.49 2.97 -5.91
N VAL A 149 1.55 3.58 -6.61
CA VAL A 149 1.79 4.47 -7.75
C VAL A 149 2.65 5.67 -7.34
N ARG A 150 2.37 6.30 -6.19
CA ARG A 150 3.17 7.39 -5.64
C ARG A 150 4.62 6.97 -5.36
N VAL A 151 4.84 5.78 -4.79
CA VAL A 151 6.18 5.24 -4.53
C VAL A 151 6.90 4.89 -5.83
N VAL A 152 6.23 4.24 -6.79
CA VAL A 152 6.83 3.90 -8.10
C VAL A 152 7.16 5.15 -8.91
N LYS A 153 6.27 6.15 -8.97
CA LYS A 153 6.58 7.45 -9.62
C LYS A 153 7.81 8.10 -8.98
N SER A 154 7.84 8.15 -7.65
CA SER A 154 8.97 8.75 -6.90
C SER A 154 10.29 8.00 -7.12
N ASP A 155 10.26 6.69 -7.31
CA ASP A 155 11.44 5.89 -7.63
C ASP A 155 11.87 5.99 -9.11
N LEU A 156 10.97 6.35 -10.04
CA LEU A 156 11.29 6.47 -11.47
C LEU A 156 11.72 7.89 -11.89
N VAL A 157 11.15 8.94 -11.31
CA VAL A 157 11.47 10.35 -11.66
C VAL A 157 12.96 10.63 -11.49
N GLY A 158 13.56 11.30 -12.48
CA GLY A 158 14.94 11.76 -12.45
C GLY A 158 16.01 10.68 -12.66
N LYS A 159 15.66 9.38 -12.68
CA LYS A 159 16.62 8.33 -13.03
C LYS A 159 17.05 8.48 -14.50
N LYS A 160 18.35 8.61 -14.73
CA LYS A 160 18.97 8.39 -16.05
C LYS A 160 18.84 6.92 -16.46
N LYS A 161 18.56 6.64 -17.74
CA LYS A 161 18.34 5.30 -18.30
C LYS A 161 18.94 5.15 -19.69
N LYS A 162 19.75 4.12 -19.91
CA LYS A 162 20.32 3.82 -21.23
C LYS A 162 19.24 3.44 -22.24
N ILE A 163 19.30 4.03 -23.43
CA ILE A 163 18.48 3.69 -24.59
C ILE A 163 18.73 2.21 -24.93
N GLY A 164 17.67 1.45 -25.20
CA GLY A 164 17.76 0.01 -25.47
C GLY A 164 17.90 -0.89 -24.24
N ALA A 165 17.91 -0.35 -23.00
CA ALA A 165 17.68 -1.16 -21.81
C ALA A 165 16.21 -1.64 -21.75
N ASP A 166 15.96 -2.78 -21.09
CA ASP A 166 14.59 -3.22 -20.82
C ASP A 166 13.90 -2.29 -19.81
N THR A 167 13.07 -1.40 -20.35
CA THR A 167 12.32 -0.40 -19.59
C THR A 167 11.11 -0.99 -18.88
N GLY A 168 10.59 -2.13 -19.36
CA GLY A 168 9.56 -2.92 -18.68
C GLY A 168 10.11 -3.57 -17.40
N ALA A 169 11.29 -4.18 -17.47
CA ALA A 169 11.99 -4.75 -16.31
C ALA A 169 12.35 -3.69 -15.25
N ILE A 170 12.67 -2.46 -15.68
CA ILE A 170 12.86 -1.33 -14.77
C ILE A 170 11.56 -0.96 -14.04
N ALA A 171 10.44 -0.84 -14.77
CA ALA A 171 9.13 -0.57 -14.20
C ALA A 171 8.71 -1.66 -13.21
N GLU A 172 8.91 -2.92 -13.58
CA GLU A 172 8.66 -4.10 -12.77
C GLU A 172 9.50 -4.13 -11.50
N GLN A 173 10.80 -3.83 -11.57
CA GLN A 173 11.67 -3.75 -10.38
C GLN A 173 11.26 -2.61 -9.46
N SER A 174 10.87 -1.44 -9.98
CA SER A 174 10.37 -0.33 -9.17
C SER A 174 9.06 -0.70 -8.46
N LEU A 175 8.14 -1.39 -9.13
CA LEU A 175 6.89 -1.90 -8.54
C LEU A 175 7.15 -3.01 -7.50
N ARG A 176 8.02 -3.97 -7.83
CA ARG A 176 8.51 -5.03 -6.93
C ARG A 176 9.07 -4.44 -5.63
N ASN A 177 9.91 -3.41 -5.74
CA ASN A 177 10.45 -2.68 -4.59
C ASN A 177 9.36 -1.96 -3.79
N ALA A 178 8.39 -1.30 -4.46
CA ALA A 178 7.29 -0.60 -3.79
C ALA A 178 6.39 -1.56 -3.00
N LEU A 179 6.04 -2.71 -3.59
CA LEU A 179 5.22 -3.75 -2.96
C LEU A 179 5.93 -4.39 -1.76
N ILE A 180 7.20 -4.78 -1.91
CA ILE A 180 8.00 -5.35 -0.80
C ILE A 180 8.14 -4.32 0.33
N SER A 181 8.44 -3.06 0.00
CA SER A 181 8.55 -1.95 0.96
C SER A 181 7.25 -1.75 1.74
N LEU A 182 6.10 -1.73 1.07
CA LEU A 182 4.77 -1.57 1.66
C LEU A 182 4.40 -2.75 2.57
N LEU A 183 4.59 -3.98 2.11
CA LEU A 183 4.26 -5.20 2.86
C LEU A 183 5.18 -5.38 4.08
N SER A 184 6.45 -4.96 3.99
CA SER A 184 7.44 -5.11 5.06
C SER A 184 7.40 -4.01 6.14
N ARG A 185 6.55 -2.96 6.00
CA ARG A 185 6.50 -1.83 6.97
C ARG A 185 6.17 -2.28 8.40
N ASN A 186 5.39 -3.35 8.55
CA ASN A 186 4.90 -3.85 9.83
C ASN A 186 5.11 -5.36 9.92
N HIS A 187 6.35 -5.81 10.15
CA HIS A 187 6.67 -7.23 10.29
C HIS A 187 6.47 -7.73 11.74
N LEU A 188 5.99 -8.96 11.88
CA LEU A 188 5.93 -9.73 13.13
C LEU A 188 6.12 -11.20 12.76
N ASP A 189 7.28 -11.78 13.06
CA ASP A 189 7.44 -13.22 12.94
C ASP A 189 6.65 -13.91 14.06
N PHE A 190 5.66 -14.72 13.66
CA PHE A 190 4.78 -15.44 14.56
C PHE A 190 5.54 -16.42 15.48
N ASP A 191 6.60 -17.06 14.99
CA ASP A 191 7.38 -18.05 15.72
C ASP A 191 8.23 -17.38 16.79
N GLU A 192 8.88 -16.25 16.44
CA GLU A 192 9.61 -15.44 17.42
C GLU A 192 8.65 -14.83 18.46
N TYR A 193 7.48 -14.36 18.03
CA TYR A 193 6.47 -13.80 18.94
C TYR A 193 5.98 -14.83 19.96
N VAL A 194 5.62 -16.04 19.53
CA VAL A 194 5.18 -17.12 20.42
C VAL A 194 6.33 -17.61 21.32
N LYS A 195 7.57 -17.67 20.80
CA LYS A 195 8.76 -18.07 21.55
C LYS A 195 9.16 -17.07 22.64
N ALA A 196 9.00 -15.77 22.39
CA ALA A 196 9.42 -14.70 23.29
C ALA A 196 8.36 -14.30 24.33
N LYS A 197 7.14 -14.84 24.26
CA LYS A 197 6.04 -14.50 25.17
C LYS A 197 5.99 -15.42 26.39
N GLU A 198 5.55 -14.85 27.51
CA GLU A 198 5.21 -15.61 28.71
C GLU A 198 4.05 -16.57 28.43
N LYS A 199 4.13 -17.77 29.01
CA LYS A 199 3.19 -18.87 28.76
C LYS A 199 2.11 -18.95 29.84
N PRO A 200 0.85 -19.32 29.51
CA PRO A 200 0.36 -19.65 28.18
C PRO A 200 0.15 -18.40 27.30
N VAL A 201 0.63 -18.46 26.05
CA VAL A 201 0.44 -17.40 25.05
C VAL A 201 -1.03 -17.40 24.61
N LYS A 202 -1.72 -16.27 24.79
CA LYS A 202 -3.15 -16.10 24.54
C LYS A 202 -3.37 -15.55 23.13
N ILE A 203 -3.84 -16.39 22.20
CA ILE A 203 -4.12 -16.00 20.81
C ILE A 203 -5.63 -16.03 20.55
N LEU A 204 -6.22 -14.86 20.28
CA LEU A 204 -7.66 -14.69 20.03
C LEU A 204 -7.93 -14.48 18.54
N PHE A 205 -8.84 -15.25 17.96
CA PHE A 205 -9.17 -15.18 16.53
C PHE A 205 -10.51 -14.47 16.31
N VAL A 206 -10.55 -13.48 15.43
CA VAL A 206 -11.73 -12.65 15.10
C VAL A 206 -12.03 -12.64 13.59
N GLY A 207 -12.82 -11.69 13.08
CA GLY A 207 -13.29 -11.65 11.68
C GLY A 207 -14.70 -12.23 11.50
N VAL A 208 -15.17 -12.41 10.28
CA VAL A 208 -16.61 -12.68 10.01
C VAL A 208 -16.97 -14.18 9.96
N ASN A 209 -18.24 -14.49 9.66
CA ASN A 209 -18.72 -15.86 9.43
C ASN A 209 -18.30 -16.36 8.04
N GLY A 210 -18.11 -17.67 7.86
CA GLY A 210 -17.83 -18.27 6.54
C GLY A 210 -16.37 -18.13 6.04
N THR A 211 -15.54 -17.34 6.73
CA THR A 211 -14.13 -17.08 6.39
C THR A 211 -13.15 -18.18 6.82
N GLY A 212 -13.66 -19.29 7.39
CA GLY A 212 -12.84 -20.42 7.82
C GLY A 212 -12.15 -20.26 9.19
N LYS A 213 -12.56 -19.31 10.03
CA LYS A 213 -11.95 -19.03 11.36
C LYS A 213 -11.63 -20.28 12.20
N THR A 214 -12.64 -21.10 12.49
CA THR A 214 -12.51 -22.36 13.26
C THR A 214 -11.51 -23.34 12.60
N THR A 215 -11.48 -23.40 11.27
CA THR A 215 -10.53 -24.22 10.50
C THR A 215 -9.11 -23.64 10.58
N SER A 216 -8.93 -22.32 10.48
CA SER A 216 -7.64 -21.65 10.63
C SER A 216 -7.06 -21.83 12.05
N ILE A 217 -7.91 -21.86 13.07
CA ILE A 217 -7.50 -22.20 14.45
C ILE A 217 -6.94 -23.62 14.51
N ALA A 218 -7.63 -24.60 13.91
CA ALA A 218 -7.15 -25.98 13.86
C ALA A 218 -5.84 -26.14 13.06
N LYS A 219 -5.68 -25.38 11.97
CA LYS A 219 -4.43 -25.29 11.20
C LYS A 219 -3.29 -24.70 12.03
N VAL A 220 -3.50 -23.56 12.69
CA VAL A 220 -2.49 -22.93 13.57
C VAL A 220 -2.16 -23.83 14.77
N ALA A 221 -3.14 -24.55 15.31
CA ALA A 221 -2.90 -25.57 16.34
C ALA A 221 -1.96 -26.67 15.84
N LYS A 222 -2.24 -27.27 14.67
CA LYS A 222 -1.38 -28.30 14.08
C LYS A 222 0.01 -27.76 13.71
N TYR A 223 0.11 -26.52 13.25
CA TYR A 223 1.38 -25.83 12.98
C TYR A 223 2.23 -25.71 14.26
N LEU A 224 1.66 -25.17 15.34
CA LEU A 224 2.32 -25.06 16.65
C LEU A 224 2.70 -26.43 17.25
N MET A 225 1.85 -27.45 17.10
CA MET A 225 2.17 -28.83 17.51
C MET A 225 3.37 -29.39 16.76
N ASN A 226 3.52 -29.09 15.46
CA ASN A 226 4.68 -29.53 14.68
C ASN A 226 5.99 -28.85 15.13
N GLN A 227 5.90 -27.68 15.79
CA GLN A 227 7.01 -27.01 16.47
C GLN A 227 7.22 -27.48 17.92
N ASN A 228 6.48 -28.48 18.38
CA ASN A 228 6.47 -29.04 19.75
C ASN A 228 5.82 -28.14 20.83
N TYR A 229 5.04 -27.12 20.47
CA TYR A 229 4.21 -26.39 21.43
C TYR A 229 2.95 -27.19 21.80
N SER A 230 2.61 -27.22 23.09
CA SER A 230 1.38 -27.80 23.59
C SER A 230 0.23 -26.79 23.62
N VAL A 231 -0.91 -27.17 23.03
CA VAL A 231 -2.01 -26.25 22.70
C VAL A 231 -3.29 -26.61 23.47
N VAL A 232 -4.06 -25.58 23.84
CA VAL A 232 -5.44 -25.67 24.35
C VAL A 232 -6.35 -24.85 23.43
N LEU A 233 -7.55 -25.35 23.13
CA LEU A 233 -8.55 -24.65 22.32
C LEU A 233 -9.69 -24.12 23.20
N ALA A 234 -10.15 -22.89 22.96
CA ALA A 234 -11.28 -22.29 23.68
C ALA A 234 -12.46 -22.03 22.72
N ALA A 235 -13.61 -22.63 23.01
CA ALA A 235 -14.83 -22.54 22.20
C ALA A 235 -15.65 -21.27 22.49
N GLY A 236 -15.07 -20.10 22.18
CA GLY A 236 -15.69 -18.79 22.43
C GLY A 236 -16.79 -18.39 21.44
N ASP A 237 -17.00 -19.14 20.35
CA ASP A 237 -18.22 -19.03 19.53
C ASP A 237 -19.39 -19.79 20.20
N THR A 238 -19.92 -19.22 21.28
CA THR A 238 -20.99 -19.83 22.08
C THR A 238 -22.38 -19.65 21.48
N PHE A 239 -22.53 -18.89 20.38
CA PHE A 239 -23.83 -18.46 19.83
C PHE A 239 -24.16 -19.04 18.45
N ARG A 240 -23.18 -19.47 17.65
CA ARG A 240 -23.46 -20.18 16.38
C ARG A 240 -23.73 -21.66 16.67
N ALA A 241 -24.87 -22.16 16.21
CA ALA A 241 -25.21 -23.58 16.30
C ALA A 241 -24.14 -24.44 15.60
N GLY A 242 -23.68 -25.51 16.26
CA GLY A 242 -22.65 -26.40 15.74
C GLY A 242 -21.21 -25.88 15.85
N ALA A 243 -20.97 -24.66 16.34
CA ALA A 243 -19.63 -24.07 16.38
C ALA A 243 -18.72 -24.70 17.45
N ILE A 244 -19.28 -24.97 18.63
CA ILE A 244 -18.59 -25.66 19.72
C ILE A 244 -18.23 -27.08 19.26
N GLU A 245 -19.20 -27.77 18.66
CA GLU A 245 -19.08 -29.13 18.14
C GLU A 245 -18.05 -29.20 16.99
N GLN A 246 -18.01 -28.20 16.10
CA GLN A 246 -17.02 -28.08 15.03
C GLN A 246 -15.59 -27.96 15.60
N LEU A 247 -15.38 -27.12 16.62
CA LEU A 247 -14.08 -26.98 17.26
C LEU A 247 -13.69 -28.25 18.04
N GLU A 248 -14.67 -28.97 18.60
CA GLU A 248 -14.44 -30.29 19.23
C GLU A 248 -14.06 -31.39 18.24
N VAL A 249 -14.64 -31.42 17.04
CA VAL A 249 -14.21 -32.37 15.98
C VAL A 249 -12.73 -32.13 15.64
N HIS A 250 -12.31 -30.87 15.47
CA HIS A 250 -10.90 -30.55 15.26
C HIS A 250 -10.02 -30.87 16.48
N GLY A 251 -10.47 -30.55 17.69
CA GLY A 251 -9.75 -30.84 18.94
C GLY A 251 -9.52 -32.34 19.12
N ASN A 252 -10.56 -33.16 18.96
CA ASN A 252 -10.47 -34.62 19.03
C ASN A 252 -9.55 -35.20 17.95
N ALA A 253 -9.66 -34.71 16.70
CA ALA A 253 -8.81 -35.14 15.59
C ALA A 253 -7.32 -34.78 15.76
N LEU A 254 -7.01 -33.78 16.60
CA LEU A 254 -5.65 -33.34 16.93
C LEU A 254 -5.18 -33.81 18.33
N GLY A 255 -6.02 -34.51 19.11
CA GLY A 255 -5.71 -34.89 20.49
C GLY A 255 -5.62 -33.71 21.47
N LEU A 256 -6.23 -32.57 21.14
CA LEU A 256 -6.16 -31.31 21.90
C LEU A 256 -7.33 -31.15 22.87
N LYS A 257 -7.06 -30.57 24.04
CA LYS A 257 -8.11 -30.20 24.98
C LYS A 257 -8.89 -28.99 24.45
N VAL A 258 -10.19 -29.18 24.21
CA VAL A 258 -11.15 -28.08 24.03
C VAL A 258 -11.79 -27.74 25.38
N VAL A 259 -11.77 -26.46 25.73
CA VAL A 259 -12.53 -25.87 26.84
C VAL A 259 -13.77 -25.18 26.26
N LYS A 260 -14.94 -25.50 26.81
CA LYS A 260 -16.26 -25.09 26.31
C LYS A 260 -17.23 -24.92 27.48
N HIS A 261 -18.21 -24.02 27.31
CA HIS A 261 -19.39 -23.95 28.17
C HIS A 261 -20.62 -24.49 27.42
N LYS A 262 -21.82 -24.28 27.96
CA LYS A 262 -23.08 -24.48 27.24
C LYS A 262 -23.27 -23.38 26.19
N THR A 263 -24.00 -23.69 25.11
CA THR A 263 -24.47 -22.71 24.11
C THR A 263 -25.19 -21.53 24.80
N GLY A 264 -24.92 -20.31 24.36
CA GLY A 264 -25.38 -19.07 24.99
C GLY A 264 -24.56 -18.61 26.20
N GLY A 265 -23.53 -19.36 26.60
CA GLY A 265 -22.57 -18.94 27.65
C GLY A 265 -21.72 -17.73 27.25
N ASP A 266 -21.05 -17.10 28.22
CA ASP A 266 -20.22 -15.92 28.01
C ASP A 266 -18.86 -16.29 27.36
N PRO A 267 -18.54 -15.85 26.13
CA PRO A 267 -17.27 -16.15 25.48
C PRO A 267 -16.04 -15.78 26.32
N ALA A 268 -16.12 -14.67 27.06
CA ALA A 268 -15.02 -14.20 27.90
C ALA A 268 -14.71 -15.19 29.04
N ALA A 269 -15.72 -15.89 29.57
CA ALA A 269 -15.56 -16.89 30.62
C ALA A 269 -14.98 -18.20 30.07
N VAL A 270 -15.43 -18.66 28.88
CA VAL A 270 -14.84 -19.85 28.22
C VAL A 270 -13.34 -19.67 27.98
N ILE A 271 -12.93 -18.48 27.54
CA ILE A 271 -11.53 -18.16 27.26
C ILE A 271 -10.72 -18.00 28.55
N PHE A 272 -11.30 -17.41 29.60
CA PHE A 272 -10.67 -17.34 30.92
C PHE A 272 -10.40 -18.75 31.49
N ASP A 273 -11.40 -19.62 31.49
CA ASP A 273 -11.25 -21.02 31.95
C ASP A 273 -10.22 -21.79 31.13
N ALA A 274 -10.08 -21.49 29.83
CA ALA A 274 -9.05 -22.09 28.99
C ALA A 274 -7.63 -21.65 29.36
N VAL A 275 -7.46 -20.39 29.80
CA VAL A 275 -6.19 -19.85 30.29
C VAL A 275 -5.83 -20.44 31.65
N GLU A 276 -6.78 -20.54 32.58
CA GLU A 276 -6.52 -21.17 33.89
C GLU A 276 -6.27 -22.69 33.75
N TYR A 277 -6.99 -23.38 32.86
CA TYR A 277 -6.68 -24.76 32.51
C TYR A 277 -5.26 -24.89 31.94
N ALA A 278 -4.88 -24.02 31.00
CA ALA A 278 -3.56 -24.04 30.38
C ALA A 278 -2.43 -23.81 31.40
N LYS A 279 -2.57 -22.83 32.30
CA LYS A 279 -1.63 -22.63 33.42
C LYS A 279 -1.52 -23.89 34.30
N ALA A 280 -2.65 -24.42 34.76
CA ALA A 280 -2.68 -25.57 35.67
C ALA A 280 -2.08 -26.86 35.06
N HIS A 281 -2.03 -26.96 33.72
CA HIS A 281 -1.50 -28.11 32.99
C HIS A 281 -0.20 -27.79 32.22
N ASN A 282 0.48 -26.68 32.57
CA ASN A 282 1.72 -26.20 31.96
C ASN A 282 1.70 -26.21 30.42
N LYS A 283 0.63 -25.65 29.83
CA LYS A 283 0.45 -25.57 28.37
C LYS A 283 1.02 -24.28 27.80
N ASP A 284 1.56 -24.36 26.58
CA ASP A 284 2.32 -23.27 25.98
C ASP A 284 1.43 -22.20 25.35
N VAL A 285 0.32 -22.61 24.70
CA VAL A 285 -0.53 -21.71 23.91
C VAL A 285 -2.02 -22.00 24.11
N VAL A 286 -2.84 -20.96 24.22
CA VAL A 286 -4.31 -21.00 24.15
C VAL A 286 -4.76 -20.34 22.85
N LEU A 287 -5.48 -21.08 22.01
CA LEU A 287 -6.12 -20.56 20.80
C LEU A 287 -7.63 -20.43 21.03
N ALA A 288 -8.17 -19.23 20.90
CA ALA A 288 -9.57 -18.92 21.20
C ALA A 288 -10.37 -18.57 19.94
N ASP A 289 -11.45 -19.32 19.68
CA ASP A 289 -12.43 -19.02 18.62
C ASP A 289 -13.45 -17.96 19.09
N THR A 290 -14.06 -17.24 18.16
CA THR A 290 -15.11 -16.24 18.44
C THR A 290 -16.18 -16.23 17.35
N ALA A 291 -17.41 -15.84 17.73
CA ALA A 291 -18.52 -15.66 16.80
C ALA A 291 -18.24 -14.56 15.76
N GLY A 292 -18.42 -14.84 14.46
CA GLY A 292 -18.20 -13.87 13.38
C GLY A 292 -19.49 -13.21 12.86
N ARG A 293 -19.71 -11.91 13.10
CA ARG A 293 -20.93 -11.19 12.64
C ARG A 293 -20.69 -9.70 12.31
N LEU A 294 -20.08 -9.37 11.17
CA LEU A 294 -19.81 -7.98 10.78
C LEU A 294 -20.76 -7.44 9.67
N HIS A 295 -22.05 -7.41 9.98
CA HIS A 295 -22.99 -6.51 9.31
C HIS A 295 -23.70 -5.70 10.39
N THR A 296 -23.34 -4.41 10.47
CA THR A 296 -23.91 -3.33 11.33
C THR A 296 -24.11 -3.59 12.83
N ASN A 297 -23.74 -4.76 13.35
CA ASN A 297 -24.05 -5.17 14.72
C ASN A 297 -23.05 -4.61 15.75
N ILE A 298 -23.32 -3.40 16.23
CA ILE A 298 -22.58 -2.72 17.32
C ILE A 298 -22.32 -3.67 18.50
N ASN A 299 -23.31 -4.49 18.87
CA ASN A 299 -23.22 -5.43 19.99
C ASN A 299 -22.08 -6.46 19.82
N LEU A 300 -21.69 -6.84 18.59
CA LEU A 300 -20.53 -7.71 18.41
C LEU A 300 -19.24 -6.98 18.80
N MET A 301 -19.05 -5.74 18.38
CA MET A 301 -17.82 -5.01 18.70
C MET A 301 -17.72 -4.70 20.19
N ASP A 302 -18.83 -4.48 20.89
CA ASP A 302 -18.83 -4.38 22.35
C ASP A 302 -18.59 -5.73 23.04
N GLN A 303 -19.06 -6.84 22.48
CA GLN A 303 -18.67 -8.19 22.93
C GLN A 303 -17.17 -8.45 22.71
N MET A 304 -16.59 -8.06 21.56
CA MET A 304 -15.15 -8.20 21.29
C MET A 304 -14.33 -7.33 22.24
N ARG A 305 -14.70 -6.06 22.43
CA ARG A 305 -14.08 -5.16 23.42
C ARG A 305 -14.16 -5.73 24.84
N LYS A 306 -15.31 -6.32 25.23
CA LYS A 306 -15.46 -7.01 26.51
C LYS A 306 -14.50 -8.20 26.63
N ILE A 307 -14.44 -9.08 25.62
CA ILE A 307 -13.54 -10.25 25.61
C ILE A 307 -12.10 -9.78 25.77
N VAL A 308 -11.61 -8.88 24.90
CA VAL A 308 -10.23 -8.37 24.93
C VAL A 308 -9.87 -7.75 26.28
N ARG A 309 -10.78 -6.97 26.88
CA ARG A 309 -10.59 -6.35 28.21
C ARG A 309 -10.48 -7.39 29.34
N VAL A 310 -11.23 -8.48 29.27
CA VAL A 310 -11.27 -9.54 30.30
C VAL A 310 -10.11 -10.52 30.13
N THR A 311 -9.89 -11.02 28.92
CA THR A 311 -8.94 -12.12 28.65
C THR A 311 -7.53 -11.64 28.38
N LYS A 312 -7.34 -10.35 28.01
CA LYS A 312 -6.06 -9.71 27.71
C LYS A 312 -5.19 -10.58 26.78
N PRO A 313 -5.64 -10.86 25.54
CA PRO A 313 -4.90 -11.70 24.61
C PRO A 313 -3.56 -11.07 24.26
N ASP A 314 -2.53 -11.89 24.08
CA ASP A 314 -1.20 -11.42 23.66
C ASP A 314 -1.17 -11.14 22.16
N LEU A 315 -1.92 -11.93 21.38
CA LEU A 315 -2.06 -11.73 19.94
C LEU A 315 -3.53 -11.83 19.55
N LEU A 316 -3.99 -10.90 18.74
CA LEU A 316 -5.35 -10.87 18.21
C LEU A 316 -5.27 -10.97 16.68
N ILE A 317 -5.78 -12.08 16.14
CA ILE A 317 -5.65 -12.46 14.74
C ILE A 317 -6.99 -12.26 14.03
N PHE A 318 -7.01 -11.42 13.00
CA PHE A 318 -8.17 -11.27 12.12
C PHE A 318 -8.18 -12.37 11.05
N VAL A 319 -9.31 -13.04 10.82
CA VAL A 319 -9.44 -14.09 9.81
C VAL A 319 -10.55 -13.76 8.82
N ASP A 320 -10.15 -13.50 7.58
CA ASP A 320 -11.06 -13.27 6.44
C ASP A 320 -10.62 -14.07 5.20
N GLU A 321 -11.42 -14.05 4.14
CA GLU A 321 -11.17 -14.75 2.88
C GLU A 321 -10.62 -13.81 1.80
N ALA A 322 -9.56 -14.23 1.10
CA ALA A 322 -8.92 -13.40 0.08
C ALA A 322 -9.85 -13.08 -1.10
N ILE A 323 -10.72 -14.02 -1.46
CA ILE A 323 -11.70 -13.90 -2.57
C ILE A 323 -12.78 -12.83 -2.35
N ALA A 324 -12.89 -12.25 -1.16
CA ALA A 324 -13.82 -11.16 -0.88
C ALA A 324 -13.29 -9.76 -1.28
N GLY A 325 -12.03 -9.63 -1.73
CA GLY A 325 -11.51 -8.38 -2.28
C GLY A 325 -11.60 -7.21 -1.29
N ASN A 326 -12.04 -6.05 -1.79
CA ASN A 326 -12.25 -4.83 -1.02
C ASN A 326 -13.22 -4.99 0.18
N ASP A 327 -14.09 -5.99 0.15
CA ASP A 327 -15.02 -6.30 1.23
C ASP A 327 -14.25 -6.80 2.48
N ALA A 328 -13.23 -7.65 2.30
CA ALA A 328 -12.34 -8.08 3.38
C ALA A 328 -11.46 -6.94 3.89
N VAL A 329 -11.13 -5.96 3.04
CA VAL A 329 -10.38 -4.75 3.41
C VAL A 329 -11.20 -3.84 4.34
N GLU A 330 -12.47 -3.59 4.02
CA GLU A 330 -13.40 -2.87 4.91
C GLU A 330 -13.59 -3.61 6.23
N ARG A 331 -13.79 -4.94 6.16
CA ARG A 331 -13.93 -5.77 7.36
C ARG A 331 -12.69 -5.73 8.25
N ALA A 332 -11.48 -5.74 7.67
CA ALA A 332 -10.23 -5.62 8.39
C ALA A 332 -10.09 -4.25 9.09
N ARG A 333 -10.41 -3.15 8.40
CA ARG A 333 -10.46 -1.79 8.96
C ARG A 333 -11.38 -1.71 10.17
N LEU A 334 -12.65 -2.09 10.02
CA LEU A 334 -13.66 -2.00 11.07
C LEU A 334 -13.30 -2.81 12.33
N PHE A 335 -12.68 -3.98 12.18
CA PHE A 335 -12.15 -4.72 13.33
C PHE A 335 -10.94 -4.00 13.96
N ASN A 336 -9.98 -3.49 13.18
CA ASN A 336 -8.76 -2.82 13.68
C ASN A 336 -9.08 -1.53 14.46
N GLU A 337 -10.10 -0.78 14.03
CA GLU A 337 -10.64 0.38 14.75
C GLU A 337 -11.36 0.00 16.05
N SER A 338 -11.97 -1.19 16.10
CA SER A 338 -12.79 -1.65 17.23
C SER A 338 -12.01 -2.41 18.30
N VAL A 339 -10.96 -3.16 17.91
CA VAL A 339 -10.05 -3.94 18.75
C VAL A 339 -8.65 -3.97 18.11
N PRO A 340 -7.56 -3.90 18.89
CA PRO A 340 -6.20 -3.87 18.33
C PRO A 340 -5.82 -5.24 17.73
N ILE A 341 -5.92 -5.37 16.40
CA ILE A 341 -5.38 -6.51 15.67
C ILE A 341 -3.84 -6.48 15.78
N GLY A 342 -3.23 -7.66 15.93
CA GLY A 342 -1.78 -7.87 15.84
C GLY A 342 -1.32 -8.43 14.50
N GLY A 343 -2.19 -9.17 13.80
CA GLY A 343 -1.95 -9.63 12.42
C GLY A 343 -3.17 -10.33 11.81
N SER A 344 -3.08 -10.70 10.53
CA SER A 344 -4.19 -11.28 9.76
C SER A 344 -3.87 -12.69 9.22
N ILE A 345 -4.89 -13.53 9.04
CA ILE A 345 -4.82 -14.77 8.26
C ILE A 345 -5.84 -14.65 7.12
N LEU A 346 -5.39 -14.90 5.90
CA LEU A 346 -6.24 -14.83 4.70
C LEU A 346 -6.49 -16.25 4.17
N THR A 347 -7.75 -16.65 4.09
CA THR A 347 -8.15 -18.00 3.65
C THR A 347 -8.64 -18.02 2.21
N LYS A 348 -8.77 -19.21 1.62
CA LYS A 348 -9.22 -19.43 0.23
C LYS A 348 -8.29 -18.75 -0.78
N THR A 349 -7.01 -18.58 -0.43
CA THR A 349 -6.00 -17.92 -1.28
C THR A 349 -5.63 -18.78 -2.48
N ASP A 350 -5.83 -20.09 -2.39
CA ASP A 350 -5.85 -21.06 -3.49
C ASP A 350 -6.85 -20.68 -4.60
N ALA A 351 -8.00 -20.12 -4.22
CA ALA A 351 -9.03 -19.63 -5.15
C ALA A 351 -8.85 -18.16 -5.56
N ASP A 352 -7.85 -17.44 -5.01
CA ASP A 352 -7.56 -16.05 -5.37
C ASP A 352 -6.66 -15.96 -6.61
N ALA A 353 -7.22 -15.38 -7.68
CA ALA A 353 -6.56 -15.16 -8.96
C ALA A 353 -5.93 -13.76 -9.09
N LYS A 354 -6.00 -12.91 -8.06
CA LYS A 354 -5.63 -11.49 -8.08
C LYS A 354 -4.66 -11.05 -6.98
N GLY A 355 -4.90 -11.42 -5.72
CA GLY A 355 -3.98 -11.16 -4.58
C GLY A 355 -4.01 -9.75 -3.96
N GLY A 356 -4.70 -8.78 -4.56
CA GLY A 356 -4.74 -7.39 -4.07
C GLY A 356 -5.31 -7.22 -2.66
N SER A 357 -6.19 -8.13 -2.23
CA SER A 357 -6.73 -8.23 -0.87
C SER A 357 -5.63 -8.29 0.20
N ALA A 358 -4.55 -9.03 -0.06
CA ALA A 358 -3.46 -9.22 0.91
C ALA A 358 -2.64 -7.94 1.11
N ILE A 359 -2.29 -7.28 0.00
CA ILE A 359 -1.58 -6.00 -0.02
C ILE A 359 -2.42 -4.94 0.70
N SER A 360 -3.72 -4.89 0.39
CA SER A 360 -4.65 -3.90 0.91
C SER A 360 -4.91 -4.04 2.41
N ILE A 361 -5.12 -5.27 2.90
CA ILE A 361 -5.31 -5.54 4.33
C ILE A 361 -4.04 -5.19 5.13
N ALA A 362 -2.86 -5.56 4.62
CA ALA A 362 -1.58 -5.23 5.27
C ALA A 362 -1.37 -3.72 5.41
N TYR A 363 -1.65 -2.95 4.34
CA TYR A 363 -1.55 -1.49 4.37
C TYR A 363 -2.58 -0.84 5.30
N ILE A 364 -3.86 -1.15 5.13
CA ILE A 364 -4.97 -0.43 5.77
C ILE A 364 -5.10 -0.76 7.27
N THR A 365 -4.71 -1.96 7.70
CA THR A 365 -4.64 -2.26 9.14
C THR A 365 -3.34 -1.77 9.78
N GLY A 366 -2.28 -1.57 8.99
CA GLY A 366 -0.92 -1.40 9.49
C GLY A 366 -0.41 -2.63 10.25
N LYS A 367 -0.88 -3.84 9.88
CA LYS A 367 -0.54 -5.12 10.53
C LYS A 367 -0.06 -6.13 9.49
N PRO A 368 0.86 -7.05 9.86
CA PRO A 368 1.26 -8.12 8.97
C PRO A 368 0.08 -9.07 8.68
N VAL A 369 0.03 -9.58 7.46
CA VAL A 369 -0.54 -10.91 7.24
C VAL A 369 0.49 -11.90 7.82
N LEU A 370 0.03 -12.88 8.60
CA LEU A 370 0.85 -13.86 9.30
C LEU A 370 0.87 -15.20 8.55
N PHE A 371 -0.29 -15.61 8.03
CA PHE A 371 -0.45 -16.87 7.30
C PHE A 371 -1.45 -16.75 6.15
N LEU A 372 -1.28 -17.61 5.15
CA LEU A 372 -2.22 -17.86 4.06
C LEU A 372 -2.81 -19.27 4.18
N GLY A 373 -4.14 -19.37 4.11
CA GLY A 373 -4.87 -20.62 4.08
C GLY A 373 -5.15 -21.06 2.64
N VAL A 374 -4.32 -21.97 2.14
CA VAL A 374 -4.21 -22.40 0.72
C VAL A 374 -4.98 -23.71 0.41
N GLY A 375 -6.08 -23.98 1.13
CA GLY A 375 -6.81 -25.24 1.04
C GLY A 375 -7.64 -25.56 2.29
N GLN A 376 -7.97 -26.83 2.51
CA GLN A 376 -8.91 -27.28 3.55
C GLN A 376 -8.29 -28.18 4.64
N THR A 377 -7.17 -28.86 4.35
CA THR A 377 -6.49 -29.80 5.25
C THR A 377 -5.59 -29.07 6.26
N TYR A 378 -5.16 -29.73 7.34
CA TYR A 378 -4.35 -29.07 8.37
C TYR A 378 -2.98 -28.53 7.88
N PRO A 379 -2.26 -29.21 6.96
CA PRO A 379 -1.05 -28.66 6.33
C PRO A 379 -1.27 -27.43 5.42
N ASP A 380 -2.51 -27.11 5.02
CA ASP A 380 -2.80 -26.03 4.06
C ASP A 380 -2.76 -24.64 4.71
N LEU A 381 -1.66 -24.35 5.41
CA LEU A 381 -1.34 -23.08 6.08
C LEU A 381 0.13 -22.74 5.87
N VAL A 382 0.40 -21.65 5.16
CA VAL A 382 1.76 -21.19 4.82
C VAL A 382 2.06 -19.90 5.57
N LYS A 383 3.27 -19.69 6.12
CA LYS A 383 3.68 -18.36 6.64
C LYS A 383 3.59 -17.34 5.51
N PHE A 384 3.14 -16.14 5.82
CA PHE A 384 3.10 -15.07 4.82
C PHE A 384 4.47 -14.41 4.67
N GLU A 385 5.12 -14.68 3.54
CA GLU A 385 6.34 -13.99 3.15
C GLU A 385 6.02 -12.92 2.09
N PRO A 386 6.30 -11.63 2.35
CA PRO A 386 6.12 -10.55 1.37
C PRO A 386 6.79 -10.85 0.02
N GLN A 387 7.96 -11.47 0.07
CA GLN A 387 8.76 -11.83 -1.10
C GLN A 387 8.00 -12.82 -1.99
N TRP A 388 7.53 -13.93 -1.41
CA TRP A 388 6.76 -14.98 -2.11
C TRP A 388 5.49 -14.44 -2.77
N LEU A 389 4.78 -13.50 -2.12
CA LEU A 389 3.59 -12.89 -2.73
C LEU A 389 3.97 -12.09 -3.97
N VAL A 390 4.99 -11.25 -3.88
CA VAL A 390 5.45 -10.40 -5.00
C VAL A 390 6.01 -11.24 -6.14
N ASP A 391 6.78 -12.29 -5.84
CA ASP A 391 7.31 -13.23 -6.84
C ASP A 391 6.19 -13.94 -7.61
N ARG A 392 5.07 -14.28 -6.94
CA ARG A 392 3.88 -14.86 -7.61
C ARG A 392 3.04 -13.84 -8.36
N LEU A 393 2.94 -12.59 -7.88
CA LEU A 393 2.25 -11.51 -8.59
C LEU A 393 2.96 -11.14 -9.90
N MET A 394 4.29 -11.07 -9.89
CA MET A 394 5.10 -10.92 -11.11
C MET A 394 5.15 -12.20 -11.94
N GLY A 395 4.65 -13.33 -11.44
CA GLY A 395 4.69 -14.65 -12.08
C GLY A 395 6.11 -15.10 -12.42
N GLU A 396 6.99 -14.99 -11.43
CA GLU A 396 8.38 -15.47 -11.43
C GLU A 396 8.55 -16.78 -10.63
N ALA A 397 7.61 -17.09 -9.73
CA ALA A 397 7.55 -18.33 -8.97
C ALA A 397 6.49 -19.31 -9.54
N GLU A 398 6.79 -20.61 -9.53
CA GLU A 398 5.84 -21.67 -9.95
C GLU A 398 4.67 -21.84 -8.95
N ALA A 399 3.64 -22.56 -9.41
CA ALA A 399 2.23 -22.51 -8.95
C ALA A 399 1.94 -23.06 -7.54
#